data_AF-W0GWZ4-F1
#
_entry.id   AF-W0GWZ4-F1
#
_cell.length_a   1.000
_cell.length_b   1.000
_cell.length_c   1.000
_cell.angle_alpha   90.00
_cell.angle_beta   90.00
_cell.angle_gamma   90.00
#
_symmetry.space_group_name_H-M   'P 1'
#
loop_
_entity.id
_entity.type
_entity.pdbx_description
1 polymer ?
#
loop_
_entity_poly.entity_id
_entity_poly.type
_entity_poly.pdbx_seq_one_letter_code
_entity_poly.pdbx_strand_id
1 'polypeptide(L)'
;MSDPYAVLGVSSTASNAEIKAAYRQLVKQHHPDAGGDDQQMLALNAAWEVLGDAERRKAFDRTRSRPGRAASPTELRRASRVHDRAVAADDALVEWLRRVYAPIDRMLGEVINPFPKQLKALSADPYDDELMEAFCRYLEASGRRVDKVKQLFQSLPTPVSARGFGLSLYHCLSEVEDALAELERYTMGYVDGYLHDGREMLREAKQRRKRLQDERRRLEIV
;
A
#
# COMPACT_ATOMS: atom_id res chain seq x y z
N MET A 1 -26.00 -12.31 27.92
CA MET A 1 -24.74 -12.35 27.17
C MET A 1 -25.10 -12.67 25.73
N SER A 2 -25.07 -11.70 24.82
CA SER A 2 -25.45 -11.94 23.42
C SER A 2 -24.35 -12.72 22.72
N ASP A 3 -24.72 -13.71 21.91
CA ASP A 3 -23.79 -14.52 21.12
C ASP A 3 -23.09 -13.61 20.08
N PRO A 4 -21.75 -13.48 20.09
CA PRO A 4 -21.01 -12.69 19.10
C PRO A 4 -21.34 -13.03 17.64
N TYR A 5 -21.65 -14.31 17.36
CA TYR A 5 -22.04 -14.74 16.01
C TYR A 5 -23.41 -14.18 15.62
N ALA A 6 -24.35 -14.15 16.57
CA ALA A 6 -25.68 -13.58 16.36
C ALA A 6 -25.63 -12.06 16.21
N VAL A 7 -24.74 -11.37 16.94
CA VAL A 7 -24.55 -9.91 16.82
C VAL A 7 -24.01 -9.50 15.45
N LEU A 8 -23.13 -10.31 14.85
CA LEU A 8 -22.64 -10.09 13.49
C LEU A 8 -23.55 -10.69 12.39
N GLY A 9 -24.61 -11.40 12.76
CA GLY A 9 -25.52 -12.04 11.80
C GLY A 9 -24.90 -13.17 11.00
N VAL A 10 -23.86 -13.83 11.53
CA VAL A 10 -23.10 -14.87 10.83
C VAL A 10 -23.19 -16.22 11.55
N SER A 11 -23.02 -17.32 10.81
CA SER A 11 -22.97 -18.67 11.40
C SER A 11 -21.72 -18.84 12.28
N SER A 12 -21.81 -19.70 13.30
CA SER A 12 -20.64 -20.14 14.08
C SER A 12 -19.59 -20.88 13.23
N THR A 13 -19.98 -21.37 12.06
CA THR A 13 -19.09 -22.01 11.07
C THR A 13 -18.56 -21.04 10.01
N ALA A 14 -18.92 -19.75 10.06
CA ALA A 14 -18.48 -18.76 9.08
C ALA A 14 -16.95 -18.65 9.05
N SER A 15 -16.37 -18.43 7.88
CA SER A 15 -14.95 -18.16 7.70
C SER A 15 -14.57 -16.79 8.27
N ASN A 16 -13.29 -16.58 8.61
CA ASN A 16 -12.82 -15.28 9.11
C ASN A 16 -13.01 -14.16 8.08
N ALA A 17 -12.97 -14.47 6.78
CA ALA A 17 -13.24 -13.52 5.72
C ALA A 17 -14.70 -13.05 5.74
N GLU A 18 -15.66 -13.96 5.96
CA GLU A 18 -17.09 -13.64 6.07
C GLU A 18 -17.40 -12.84 7.33
N ILE A 19 -16.76 -13.17 8.46
CA ILE A 19 -16.89 -12.40 9.71
C ILE A 19 -16.33 -10.97 9.52
N LYS A 20 -15.16 -10.81 8.87
CA LYS A 20 -14.56 -9.50 8.56
C LYS A 20 -15.43 -8.67 7.62
N ALA A 21 -16.03 -9.30 6.61
CA ALA A 21 -16.93 -8.65 5.67
C ALA A 21 -18.23 -8.20 6.35
N ALA A 22 -18.87 -9.08 7.13
CA ALA A 22 -20.11 -8.77 7.85
C ALA A 22 -19.92 -7.64 8.86
N TYR A 23 -18.82 -7.67 9.63
CA TYR A 23 -18.49 -6.61 10.57
C TYR A 23 -18.29 -5.25 9.88
N ARG A 24 -17.50 -5.20 8.79
CA ARG A 24 -17.27 -3.96 8.02
C ARG A 24 -18.57 -3.39 7.47
N GLN A 25 -19.48 -4.25 7.02
CA GLN A 25 -20.79 -3.84 6.50
C GLN A 25 -21.68 -3.27 7.62
N LEU A 26 -21.73 -3.90 8.79
CA LEU A 26 -22.54 -3.46 9.93
C LEU A 26 -22.01 -2.17 10.57
N VAL A 27 -20.70 -2.01 10.70
CA VAL A 27 -20.08 -0.77 11.19
C VAL A 27 -20.39 0.41 10.26
N LYS A 28 -20.33 0.20 8.94
CA LYS A 28 -20.67 1.24 7.97
C LYS A 28 -22.15 1.66 8.07
N GLN A 29 -23.04 0.74 8.44
CA GLN A 29 -24.47 0.99 8.59
C GLN A 29 -24.82 1.67 9.92
N HIS A 30 -24.09 1.33 11.00
CA HIS A 30 -24.37 1.80 12.35
C HIS A 30 -23.39 2.87 12.86
N HIS A 31 -22.52 3.41 12.00
CA HIS A 31 -21.55 4.42 12.39
C HIS A 31 -22.24 5.67 13.01
N PRO A 32 -21.75 6.22 14.12
CA PRO A 32 -22.36 7.38 14.79
C PRO A 32 -22.43 8.62 13.88
N ASP A 33 -21.45 8.81 12.98
CA ASP A 33 -21.48 9.90 11.98
C ASP A 33 -22.63 9.79 10.97
N ALA A 34 -23.26 8.61 10.85
CA ALA A 34 -24.45 8.38 10.02
C ALA A 34 -25.76 8.40 10.83
N GLY A 35 -25.71 8.78 12.11
CA GLY A 35 -26.87 8.77 13.01
C GLY A 35 -27.20 7.38 13.59
N GLY A 36 -26.21 6.48 13.63
CA GLY A 36 -26.35 5.13 14.17
C GLY A 36 -26.44 5.07 15.70
N ASP A 37 -26.93 3.94 16.22
CA ASP A 37 -27.09 3.69 17.64
C ASP A 37 -25.76 3.27 18.30
N ASP A 38 -25.31 4.06 19.29
CA ASP A 38 -24.13 3.81 20.08
C ASP A 38 -24.16 2.44 20.79
N GLN A 39 -25.34 1.96 21.21
CA GLN A 39 -25.48 0.64 21.84
C GLN A 39 -25.24 -0.48 20.84
N GLN A 40 -25.73 -0.31 19.60
CA GLN A 40 -25.53 -1.26 18.51
C GLN A 40 -24.06 -1.31 18.11
N MET A 41 -23.40 -0.16 18.00
CA MET A 41 -21.95 -0.07 17.73
C MET A 41 -21.13 -0.74 18.82
N LEU A 42 -21.49 -0.52 20.10
CA LEU A 42 -20.82 -1.17 21.22
C LEU A 42 -20.95 -2.70 21.16
N ALA A 43 -22.13 -3.21 20.78
CA ALA A 43 -22.35 -4.64 20.61
C ALA A 43 -21.54 -5.22 19.44
N LEU A 44 -21.51 -4.53 18.29
CA LEU A 44 -20.72 -4.93 17.12
C LEU A 44 -19.22 -4.99 17.44
N ASN A 45 -18.71 -3.99 18.15
CA ASN A 45 -17.31 -3.94 18.59
C ASN A 45 -16.98 -5.08 19.56
N ALA A 46 -17.87 -5.35 20.53
CA ALA A 46 -17.70 -6.46 21.46
C ALA A 46 -17.72 -7.83 20.75
N ALA A 47 -18.55 -8.00 19.71
CA ALA A 47 -18.59 -9.23 18.93
C ALA A 47 -17.32 -9.41 18.07
N TRP A 48 -16.83 -8.33 17.47
CA TRP A 48 -15.59 -8.32 16.69
C TRP A 48 -14.34 -8.56 17.55
N GLU A 49 -14.33 -8.09 18.80
CA GLU A 49 -13.25 -8.35 19.75
C GLU A 49 -13.02 -9.85 19.95
N VAL A 50 -14.11 -10.62 19.97
CA VAL A 50 -14.12 -12.06 20.20
C VAL A 50 -13.83 -12.83 18.90
N LEU A 51 -14.46 -12.45 17.79
CA LEU A 51 -14.47 -13.24 16.55
C LEU A 51 -13.47 -12.78 15.47
N GLY A 52 -12.97 -11.55 15.57
CA GLY A 52 -12.14 -10.92 14.54
C GLY A 52 -10.72 -11.48 14.44
N ASP A 53 -10.29 -12.29 15.41
CA ASP A 53 -8.98 -12.95 15.44
C ASP A 53 -9.14 -14.45 15.62
N ALA A 54 -8.40 -15.23 14.83
CA ALA A 54 -8.53 -16.67 14.79
C ALA A 54 -8.22 -17.35 16.13
N GLU A 55 -7.24 -16.84 16.88
CA GLU A 55 -6.85 -17.42 18.17
C GLU A 55 -7.83 -17.00 19.28
N ARG A 56 -8.34 -15.77 19.24
CA ARG A 56 -9.40 -15.30 20.16
C ARG A 56 -10.72 -16.01 19.92
N ARG A 57 -11.10 -16.24 18.65
CA ARG A 57 -12.28 -17.03 18.28
C ARG A 57 -12.15 -18.46 18.79
N LYS A 58 -11.02 -19.13 18.55
CA LYS A 58 -10.75 -20.46 19.12
C LYS A 58 -10.77 -20.46 20.65
N ALA A 59 -10.24 -19.43 21.30
CA ALA A 59 -10.31 -19.29 22.75
C ALA A 59 -11.76 -19.16 23.24
N PHE A 60 -12.56 -18.35 22.56
CA PHE A 60 -13.98 -18.18 22.85
C PHE A 60 -14.79 -19.44 22.59
N ASP A 61 -14.58 -20.14 21.48
CA ASP A 61 -15.27 -21.39 21.17
C ASP A 61 -14.91 -22.48 22.21
N ARG A 62 -13.67 -22.48 22.71
CA ARG A 62 -13.21 -23.34 23.81
C ARG A 62 -13.84 -22.95 25.16
N THR A 63 -13.99 -21.67 25.47
CA THR A 63 -14.62 -21.21 26.73
C THR A 63 -16.15 -21.25 26.67
N ARG A 64 -16.78 -21.18 25.49
CA ARG A 64 -18.22 -21.41 25.28
C ARG A 64 -18.65 -22.80 25.76
N SER A 65 -17.73 -23.76 25.74
CA SER A 65 -17.94 -25.14 26.20
C SER A 65 -17.68 -25.35 27.70
N ARG A 66 -17.23 -24.33 28.47
CA ARG A 66 -17.00 -24.41 29.92
C ARG A 66 -17.56 -23.17 30.64
N PRO A 67 -18.40 -23.30 31.68
CA PRO A 67 -19.00 -22.13 32.30
C PRO A 67 -17.97 -21.28 33.07
N GLY A 68 -17.72 -20.06 32.57
CA GLY A 68 -17.70 -18.83 33.37
C GLY A 68 -16.38 -18.35 33.99
N ARG A 69 -15.65 -17.49 33.26
CA ARG A 69 -14.93 -16.35 33.88
C ARG A 69 -15.17 -15.11 33.00
N ALA A 70 -15.98 -14.18 33.49
CA ALA A 70 -16.24 -12.91 32.83
C ALA A 70 -14.96 -12.05 32.86
N ALA A 71 -14.60 -11.46 31.72
CA ALA A 71 -13.48 -10.53 31.63
C ALA A 71 -13.74 -9.29 32.50
N SER A 72 -12.71 -8.83 33.19
CA SER A 72 -12.79 -7.67 34.09
C SER A 72 -12.91 -6.35 33.29
N PRO A 73 -13.52 -5.29 33.86
CA PRO A 73 -13.62 -3.98 33.21
C PRO A 73 -12.27 -3.39 32.77
N THR A 74 -11.18 -3.74 33.45
CA THR A 74 -9.81 -3.33 33.10
C THR A 74 -9.29 -4.05 31.86
N GLU A 75 -9.62 -5.32 31.67
CA GLU A 75 -9.25 -6.10 30.49
C GLU A 75 -9.97 -5.58 29.24
N LEU A 76 -11.27 -5.29 29.35
CA LEU A 76 -12.08 -4.69 28.27
C LEU A 76 -11.56 -3.31 27.84
N ARG A 77 -11.21 -2.43 28.80
CA ARG A 77 -10.62 -1.11 28.47
C ARG A 77 -9.25 -1.22 27.81
N ARG A 78 -8.43 -2.22 28.18
CA ARG A 78 -7.13 -2.46 27.52
C ARG A 78 -7.33 -2.97 26.10
N ALA A 79 -8.26 -3.90 25.89
CA ALA A 79 -8.56 -4.45 24.57
C ALA A 79 -9.14 -3.39 23.62
N SER A 80 -10.05 -2.55 24.09
CA SER A 80 -10.57 -1.40 23.33
C SER A 80 -9.45 -0.46 22.88
N ARG A 81 -8.51 -0.06 23.77
CA ARG A 81 -7.37 0.78 23.37
C ARG A 81 -6.44 0.13 22.34
N VAL A 82 -6.28 -1.20 22.41
CA VAL A 82 -5.48 -1.95 21.42
C VAL A 82 -6.20 -1.97 20.07
N HIS A 83 -7.52 -2.13 20.07
CA HIS A 83 -8.36 -2.06 18.88
C HIS A 83 -8.31 -0.67 18.24
N ASP A 84 -8.52 0.40 19.01
CA ASP A 84 -8.50 1.78 18.50
C ASP A 84 -7.15 2.11 17.84
N ARG A 85 -6.04 1.64 18.44
CA ARG A 85 -4.69 1.78 17.85
C ARG A 85 -4.53 0.98 16.55
N ALA A 86 -5.13 -0.20 16.46
CA ALA A 86 -5.10 -1.02 15.25
C ALA A 86 -5.91 -0.38 14.12
N VAL A 87 -7.11 0.13 14.42
CA VAL A 87 -7.95 0.88 13.47
C VAL A 87 -7.21 2.13 12.98
N ALA A 88 -6.65 2.93 13.88
CA ALA A 88 -5.88 4.12 13.52
C ALA A 88 -4.63 3.79 12.67
N ALA A 89 -3.99 2.64 12.90
CA ALA A 89 -2.86 2.20 12.10
C ALA A 89 -3.29 1.75 10.69
N ASP A 90 -4.47 1.15 10.54
CA ASP A 90 -5.05 0.77 9.25
C ASP A 90 -5.45 2.02 8.44
N ASP A 91 -6.11 2.99 9.08
CA ASP A 91 -6.47 4.26 8.46
C ASP A 91 -5.24 5.04 7.99
N ALA A 92 -4.17 5.08 8.80
CA ALA A 92 -2.91 5.71 8.43
C ALA A 92 -2.25 5.03 7.22
N LEU A 93 -2.35 3.69 7.12
CA LEU A 93 -1.85 2.93 5.98
C LEU A 93 -2.62 3.26 4.70
N VAL A 94 -3.95 3.20 4.75
CA VAL A 94 -4.82 3.49 3.61
C VAL A 94 -4.59 4.91 3.12
N GLU A 95 -4.48 5.88 4.04
CA GLU A 95 -4.26 7.27 3.66
C GLU A 95 -2.89 7.50 3.06
N TRP A 96 -1.84 6.87 3.60
CA TRP A 96 -0.49 6.95 3.04
C TRP A 96 -0.43 6.32 1.63
N LEU A 97 -1.06 5.16 1.43
CA LEU A 97 -1.12 4.52 0.11
C LEU A 97 -1.83 5.40 -0.92
N ARG A 98 -2.92 6.07 -0.52
CA ARG A 98 -3.70 6.94 -1.39
C ARG A 98 -2.98 8.24 -1.72
N ARG A 99 -2.40 8.92 -0.73
CA ARG A 99 -1.79 10.26 -0.90
C ARG A 99 -0.34 10.23 -1.37
N VAL A 100 0.42 9.21 -0.99
CA VAL A 100 1.86 9.11 -1.29
C VAL A 100 2.08 8.10 -2.40
N TYR A 101 1.78 6.83 -2.15
CA TYR A 101 2.18 5.76 -3.06
C TYR A 101 1.46 5.81 -4.42
N ALA A 102 0.14 6.01 -4.47
CA ALA A 102 -0.59 5.98 -5.74
C ALA A 102 -0.13 7.07 -6.74
N PRO A 103 0.07 8.34 -6.33
CA PRO A 103 0.70 9.34 -7.20
C PRO A 103 2.12 8.98 -7.62
N ILE A 104 2.92 8.43 -6.70
CA ILE A 104 4.29 8.00 -6.98
C ILE A 104 4.31 6.87 -8.03
N ASP A 105 3.51 5.82 -7.86
CA ASP A 105 3.46 4.70 -8.80
C ASP A 105 3.06 5.15 -10.21
N ARG A 106 2.13 6.10 -10.31
CA ARG A 106 1.76 6.69 -11.61
C ARG A 106 2.96 7.38 -12.27
N MET A 107 3.65 8.27 -11.55
CA MET A 107 4.79 9.00 -12.10
C MET A 107 5.96 8.09 -12.43
N LEU A 108 6.26 7.10 -11.58
CA LEU A 108 7.25 6.06 -11.87
C LEU A 108 6.88 5.31 -13.16
N GLY A 109 5.59 5.05 -13.40
CA GLY A 109 5.13 4.43 -14.64
C GLY A 109 5.35 5.28 -15.90
N GLU A 110 5.24 6.61 -15.77
CA GLU A 110 5.50 7.56 -16.86
C GLU A 110 7.00 7.67 -17.18
N VAL A 111 7.87 7.51 -16.17
CA VAL A 111 9.34 7.50 -16.36
C VAL A 111 9.83 6.16 -16.89
N ILE A 112 9.38 5.04 -16.31
CA ILE A 112 9.91 3.69 -16.59
C ILE A 112 9.49 3.13 -17.97
N ASN A 113 8.38 3.60 -18.54
CA ASN A 113 7.91 3.11 -19.85
C ASN A 113 8.05 4.16 -20.98
N PRO A 114 9.23 4.71 -21.28
CA PRO A 114 9.35 5.63 -22.40
C PRO A 114 9.58 4.86 -23.70
N PHE A 115 8.81 5.27 -24.71
CA PHE A 115 8.97 5.07 -26.15
C PHE A 115 10.10 4.12 -26.61
N PRO A 116 9.93 2.79 -26.48
CA PRO A 116 10.98 1.83 -26.83
C PRO A 116 11.42 1.91 -28.30
N LYS A 117 10.58 2.45 -29.18
CA LYS A 117 10.90 2.68 -30.60
C LYS A 117 11.88 3.83 -30.81
N GLN A 118 11.68 4.97 -30.14
CA GLN A 118 12.53 6.16 -30.31
C GLN A 118 13.91 5.93 -29.68
N LEU A 119 14.00 5.25 -28.53
CA LEU A 119 15.28 4.85 -27.94
C LEU A 119 16.07 3.89 -28.85
N LYS A 120 15.37 2.98 -29.54
CA LYS A 120 16.00 2.08 -30.51
C LYS A 120 16.47 2.84 -31.76
N ALA A 121 15.69 3.81 -32.23
CA ALA A 121 16.06 4.65 -33.36
C ALA A 121 17.27 5.53 -33.00
N LEU A 122 17.27 6.17 -31.82
CA LEU A 122 18.38 6.99 -31.33
C LEU A 122 19.68 6.19 -31.18
N SER A 123 19.58 4.94 -30.71
CA SER A 123 20.74 4.03 -30.67
C SER A 123 21.27 3.66 -32.06
N ALA A 124 20.44 3.75 -33.12
CA ALA A 124 20.85 3.47 -34.49
C ALA A 124 21.41 4.71 -35.20
N ASP A 125 20.94 5.90 -34.83
CA ASP A 125 21.43 7.19 -35.30
C ASP A 125 21.53 8.22 -34.16
N PRO A 126 22.67 8.24 -33.43
CA PRO A 126 22.87 9.14 -32.28
C PRO A 126 22.92 10.63 -32.63
N TYR A 127 23.12 10.96 -33.91
CA TYR A 127 23.29 12.34 -34.40
C TYR A 127 22.02 12.88 -35.06
N ASP A 128 20.91 12.13 -35.03
CA ASP A 128 19.60 12.61 -35.44
C ASP A 128 19.10 13.65 -34.43
N ASP A 129 19.06 14.91 -34.86
CA ASP A 129 18.66 16.06 -34.05
C ASP A 129 17.23 15.92 -33.49
N GLU A 130 16.28 15.37 -34.27
CA GLU A 130 14.89 15.22 -33.84
C GLU A 130 14.76 14.15 -32.75
N LEU A 131 15.46 13.03 -32.91
CA LEU A 131 15.51 11.95 -31.93
C LEU A 131 16.20 12.41 -30.64
N MET A 132 17.31 13.14 -30.75
CA MET A 132 18.04 13.66 -29.59
C MET A 132 17.21 14.71 -28.85
N GLU A 133 16.54 15.63 -29.55
CA GLU A 133 15.66 16.62 -28.93
C GLU A 133 14.48 15.93 -28.20
N ALA A 134 13.87 14.92 -28.80
CA ALA A 134 12.81 14.14 -28.15
C ALA A 134 13.33 13.42 -26.88
N PHE A 135 14.54 12.90 -26.93
CA PHE A 135 15.18 12.22 -25.80
C PHE A 135 15.54 13.19 -24.66
N CYS A 136 16.14 14.35 -24.95
CA CYS A 136 16.41 15.39 -23.96
C CYS A 136 15.12 15.89 -23.28
N ARG A 137 14.05 16.15 -24.05
CA ARG A 137 12.74 16.53 -23.48
C ARG A 137 12.18 15.47 -22.53
N TYR A 138 12.40 14.19 -22.84
CA TYR A 138 12.03 13.10 -21.95
C TYR A 138 12.85 13.09 -20.66
N LEU A 139 14.17 13.28 -20.73
CA LEU A 139 15.03 13.31 -19.55
C LEU A 139 14.64 14.46 -18.62
N GLU A 140 14.45 15.66 -19.16
CA GLU A 140 14.00 16.81 -18.37
C GLU A 140 12.63 16.56 -17.71
N ALA A 141 11.67 16.01 -18.47
CA ALA A 141 10.35 15.70 -17.94
C ALA A 141 10.41 14.59 -16.88
N SER A 142 11.31 13.64 -17.02
CA SER A 142 11.53 12.55 -16.07
C SER A 142 12.20 13.04 -14.78
N GLY A 143 13.21 13.91 -14.89
CA GLY A 143 13.84 14.57 -13.74
C GLY A 143 12.82 15.33 -12.89
N ARG A 144 11.99 16.17 -13.51
CA ARG A 144 10.89 16.89 -12.82
C ARG A 144 9.92 15.94 -12.10
N ARG A 145 9.63 14.78 -12.69
CA ARG A 145 8.76 13.77 -12.06
C ARG A 145 9.44 13.12 -10.86
N VAL A 146 10.71 12.74 -10.98
CA VAL A 146 11.51 12.16 -9.90
C VAL A 146 11.59 13.11 -8.70
N ASP A 147 11.84 14.39 -8.93
CA ASP A 147 11.86 15.39 -7.86
C ASP A 147 10.51 15.47 -7.12
N LYS A 148 9.41 15.44 -7.89
CA LYS A 148 8.06 15.42 -7.32
C LYS A 148 7.77 14.13 -6.55
N VAL A 149 8.27 12.98 -7.03
CA VAL A 149 8.19 11.70 -6.32
C VAL A 149 8.90 11.80 -4.97
N LYS A 150 10.13 12.36 -4.92
CA LYS A 150 10.87 12.56 -3.66
C LYS A 150 10.11 13.43 -2.68
N GLN A 151 9.59 14.57 -3.16
CA GLN A 151 8.80 15.49 -2.33
C GLN A 151 7.56 14.80 -1.75
N LEU A 152 6.85 14.01 -2.56
CA LEU A 152 5.70 13.25 -2.08
C LEU A 152 6.09 12.16 -1.08
N PHE A 153 7.17 11.43 -1.34
CA PHE A 153 7.66 10.39 -0.44
C PHE A 153 8.04 10.96 0.94
N GLN A 154 8.60 12.17 0.98
CA GLN A 154 8.96 12.88 2.20
C GLN A 154 7.78 13.61 2.87
N SER A 155 6.64 13.76 2.18
CA SER A 155 5.51 14.57 2.67
C SER A 155 4.75 13.94 3.84
N LEU A 156 4.73 12.60 3.93
CA LEU A 156 4.06 11.87 5.00
C LEU A 156 4.96 10.72 5.48
N PRO A 157 5.09 10.52 6.81
CA PRO A 157 5.91 9.45 7.36
C PRO A 157 5.34 8.09 6.94
N THR A 158 6.24 7.14 6.65
CA THR A 158 5.83 5.77 6.32
C THR A 158 5.24 5.09 7.56
N PRO A 159 3.99 4.57 7.50
CA PRO A 159 3.38 3.84 8.60
C PRO A 159 4.22 2.63 9.04
N VAL A 160 4.15 2.26 10.32
CA VAL A 160 4.92 1.13 10.86
C VAL A 160 4.61 -0.18 10.13
N SER A 161 3.34 -0.39 9.77
CA SER A 161 2.86 -1.52 8.98
C SER A 161 3.45 -1.58 7.57
N ALA A 162 3.94 -0.45 7.03
CA ALA A 162 4.44 -0.33 5.66
C ALA A 162 5.94 -0.04 5.57
N ARG A 163 6.73 -0.12 6.65
CA ARG A 163 8.18 0.21 6.57
C ARG A 163 8.93 -0.59 5.52
N GLY A 164 8.69 -1.90 5.44
CA GLY A 164 9.30 -2.75 4.41
C GLY A 164 8.92 -2.31 3.00
N PHE A 165 7.64 -1.97 2.80
CA PHE A 165 7.14 -1.46 1.54
C PHE A 165 7.73 -0.10 1.16
N GLY A 166 7.85 0.82 2.12
CA GLY A 166 8.51 2.12 1.93
C GLY A 166 9.99 1.96 1.55
N LEU A 167 10.69 0.98 2.11
CA LEU A 167 12.07 0.66 1.73
C LEU A 167 12.14 0.09 0.30
N SER A 168 11.26 -0.85 -0.05
CA SER A 168 11.14 -1.34 -1.44
C SER A 168 10.88 -0.19 -2.43
N LEU A 169 10.03 0.76 -2.04
CA LEU A 169 9.71 1.94 -2.85
C LEU A 169 10.93 2.84 -3.03
N TYR A 170 11.67 3.10 -1.96
CA TYR A 170 12.92 3.86 -2.00
C TYR A 170 13.93 3.22 -2.96
N HIS A 171 14.16 1.90 -2.87
CA HIS A 171 15.07 1.21 -3.79
C HIS A 171 14.62 1.29 -5.24
N CYS A 172 13.31 1.23 -5.51
CA CYS A 172 12.80 1.41 -6.87
C CYS A 172 13.01 2.85 -7.36
N LEU A 173 12.90 3.84 -6.48
CA LEU A 173 13.17 5.24 -6.83
C LEU A 173 14.65 5.43 -7.17
N SER A 174 15.57 4.99 -6.31
CA SER A 174 17.01 5.12 -6.55
C SER A 174 17.44 4.47 -7.87
N GLU A 175 16.93 3.28 -8.18
CA GLU A 175 17.19 2.61 -9.47
C GLU A 175 16.77 3.48 -10.68
N VAL A 176 15.61 4.15 -10.58
CA VAL A 176 15.13 5.06 -11.64
C VAL A 176 16.03 6.28 -11.76
N GLU A 177 16.50 6.82 -10.64
CA GLU A 177 17.43 7.95 -10.64
C GLU A 177 18.75 7.61 -11.29
N ASP A 178 19.34 6.48 -10.89
CA ASP A 178 20.60 6.01 -11.44
C ASP A 178 20.46 5.73 -12.95
N ALA A 179 19.33 5.14 -13.38
CA ALA A 179 19.03 4.94 -14.78
C ALA A 179 18.96 6.25 -15.58
N LEU A 180 18.28 7.28 -15.03
CA LEU A 180 18.20 8.60 -15.68
C LEU A 180 19.58 9.28 -15.73
N ALA A 181 20.41 9.12 -14.71
CA ALA A 181 21.75 9.66 -14.69
C ALA A 181 22.64 9.05 -15.78
N GLU A 182 22.56 7.74 -16.02
CA GLU A 182 23.28 7.12 -17.15
C GLU A 182 22.75 7.63 -18.50
N LEU A 183 21.43 7.73 -18.65
CA LEU A 183 20.84 8.27 -19.87
C LEU A 183 21.22 9.74 -20.14
N GLU A 184 21.40 10.55 -19.09
CA GLU A 184 21.90 11.92 -19.19
C GLU A 184 23.39 11.97 -19.57
N ARG A 185 24.21 11.04 -19.07
CA ARG A 185 25.62 10.92 -19.52
C ARG A 185 25.73 10.59 -21.01
N TYR A 186 24.79 9.82 -21.55
CA TYR A 186 24.73 9.56 -22.98
C TYR A 186 24.60 10.85 -23.81
N THR A 187 23.79 11.82 -23.39
CA THR A 187 23.63 13.08 -24.15
C THR A 187 24.88 13.96 -24.13
N MET A 188 25.80 13.73 -23.17
CA MET A 188 27.05 14.48 -23.06
C MET A 188 28.20 13.84 -23.86
N GLY A 189 28.23 12.51 -23.95
CA GLY A 189 29.37 11.77 -24.50
C GLY A 189 29.07 10.89 -25.72
N TYR A 190 27.80 10.67 -26.07
CA TYR A 190 27.34 9.76 -27.14
C TYR A 190 27.93 8.34 -27.04
N VAL A 191 28.31 7.92 -25.82
CA VAL A 191 28.87 6.58 -25.58
C VAL A 191 27.72 5.59 -25.43
N ASP A 192 27.58 4.68 -26.39
CA ASP A 192 26.51 3.67 -26.44
C ASP A 192 26.34 2.85 -25.15
N GLY A 193 27.42 2.65 -24.38
CA GLY A 193 27.39 1.99 -23.07
C GLY A 193 26.38 2.65 -22.11
N TYR A 194 26.38 3.97 -22.02
CA TYR A 194 25.47 4.70 -21.13
C TYR A 194 23.99 4.56 -21.54
N LEU A 195 23.72 4.54 -22.85
CA LEU A 195 22.36 4.32 -23.36
C LEU A 195 21.90 2.88 -23.11
N HIS A 196 22.80 1.90 -23.25
CA HIS A 196 22.53 0.51 -22.94
C HIS A 196 22.24 0.31 -21.44
N ASP A 197 23.14 0.78 -20.58
CA ASP A 197 23.08 0.62 -19.14
C ASP A 197 21.81 1.28 -18.58
N GLY A 198 21.54 2.53 -18.96
CA GLY A 198 20.32 3.23 -18.54
C GLY A 198 19.04 2.50 -18.97
N ARG A 199 19.04 1.83 -20.13
CA ARG A 199 17.89 1.02 -20.59
C ARG A 199 17.72 -0.27 -19.79
N GLU A 200 18.81 -0.94 -19.43
CA GLU A 200 18.75 -2.12 -18.57
C GLU A 200 18.27 -1.75 -17.17
N MET A 201 18.77 -0.66 -16.60
CA MET A 201 18.33 -0.17 -15.29
C MET A 201 16.85 0.21 -15.29
N LEU A 202 16.33 0.85 -16.35
CA LEU A 202 14.88 1.07 -16.49
C LEU A 202 14.09 -0.23 -16.60
N ARG A 203 14.62 -1.28 -17.24
CA ARG A 203 13.99 -2.62 -17.25
C ARG A 203 13.96 -3.23 -15.86
N GLU A 204 15.03 -3.12 -15.08
CA GLU A 204 15.09 -3.59 -13.71
C GLU A 204 14.11 -2.83 -12.80
N ALA A 205 14.07 -1.49 -12.94
CA ALA A 205 13.11 -0.64 -12.27
C ALA A 205 11.66 -1.04 -12.59
N LYS A 206 11.37 -1.43 -13.83
CA LYS A 206 10.05 -1.97 -14.22
C LYS A 206 9.70 -3.24 -13.46
N GLN A 207 10.65 -4.15 -13.28
CA GLN A 207 10.44 -5.37 -12.51
C GLN A 207 10.23 -5.05 -11.01
N ARG A 208 11.03 -4.13 -10.45
CA ARG A 208 10.86 -3.65 -9.07
C ARG A 208 9.49 -3.01 -8.85
N ARG A 209 9.05 -2.15 -9.76
CA ARG A 209 7.71 -1.54 -9.73
C ARG A 209 6.60 -2.58 -9.76
N LYS A 210 6.73 -3.63 -10.58
CA LYS A 210 5.76 -4.72 -10.60
C LYS A 210 5.69 -5.45 -9.24
N ARG A 211 6.85 -5.74 -8.62
CA ARG A 211 6.90 -6.32 -7.27
C ARG A 211 6.23 -5.42 -6.23
N LEU A 212 6.45 -4.10 -6.30
CA LEU A 212 5.75 -3.14 -5.43
C LEU A 212 4.23 -3.20 -5.60
N GLN A 213 3.72 -3.29 -6.83
CA GLN A 213 2.29 -3.40 -7.06
C GLN A 213 1.71 -4.69 -6.47
N ASP A 214 2.47 -5.80 -6.51
CA ASP A 214 2.08 -7.05 -5.89
C ASP A 214 2.14 -6.98 -4.34
N GLU A 215 3.16 -6.33 -3.77
CA GLU A 215 3.29 -6.09 -2.32
C GLU A 215 2.15 -5.21 -1.81
N ARG A 216 1.77 -4.15 -2.54
CA ARG A 216 0.62 -3.30 -2.20
C ARG A 216 -0.65 -4.12 -2.08
N ARG A 217 -0.92 -5.02 -3.04
CA ARG A 217 -2.13 -5.87 -3.00
C ARG A 217 -2.17 -6.73 -1.76
N ARG A 218 -1.02 -7.18 -1.25
CA ARG A 218 -0.94 -7.95 0.01
C ARG A 218 -1.25 -7.09 1.22
N LEU A 219 -0.82 -5.82 1.23
CA LEU A 219 -1.11 -4.87 2.31
C LEU A 219 -2.59 -4.49 2.39
N GLU A 220 -3.31 -4.43 1.26
CA GLU A 220 -4.76 -4.18 1.22
C GLU A 220 -5.61 -5.39 1.70
N ILE A 221 -5.01 -6.58 1.83
CA ILE A 221 -5.68 -7.83 2.25
C ILE A 221 -5.58 -8.06 3.77
N VAL A 222 -4.58 -7.47 4.43
CA VAL A 222 -4.37 -7.57 5.89
C VAL A 222 -5.42 -6.75 6.65
#